data_AF-A0A7W1G271-F1
#
_entry.id   AF-A0A7W1G271-F1
#
_cell.length_a   1.000
_cell.length_b   1.000
_cell.length_c   1.000
_cell.angle_alpha   90.00
_cell.angle_beta   90.00
_cell.angle_gamma   90.00
#
_symmetry.space_group_name_H-M   'P 1'
#
loop_
_entity.id
_entity.type
_entity.pdbx_description
1 polymer ?
#
loop_
_entity_poly.entity_id
_entity_poly.type
_entity_poly.pdbx_seq_one_letter_code
_entity_poly.pdbx_strand_id
1 'polypeptide(L)' 'MNDLRLKKDSAAIDAGQPLANFSDGFAGKGPDLGAYELGAELPHYGPRPEAAPAKK' A
#
# COMPACT_ATOMS: atom_id res chain seq x y z
N MET A 1 -10.52 17.56 -4.47
CA MET A 1 -9.99 16.19 -4.69
C MET A 1 -9.47 15.72 -3.34
N ASN A 2 -9.98 14.62 -2.80
CA ASN A 2 -9.65 14.19 -1.44
C ASN A 2 -8.42 13.28 -1.44
N ASP A 3 -7.47 13.55 -0.54
CA ASP A 3 -6.41 12.60 -0.19
C ASP A 3 -6.99 11.56 0.77
N LEU A 4 -6.89 10.29 0.38
CA LEU A 4 -7.43 9.16 1.15
C LEU A 4 -6.34 8.41 1.93
N ARG A 5 -5.10 8.91 1.91
CA ARG A 5 -4.01 8.33 2.70
C ARG A 5 -4.20 8.59 4.19
N LEU A 6 -3.59 7.74 5.01
CA LEU A 6 -3.66 7.85 6.46
C LEU A 6 -2.95 9.11 6.97
N LYS A 7 -3.57 9.74 7.97
CA LYS A 7 -2.86 10.69 8.82
C LYS A 7 -1.85 9.93 9.67
N LYS A 8 -0.66 10.51 9.89
CA LYS A 8 0.46 9.95 10.66
C LYS A 8 0.11 9.35 12.04
N ASP A 9 -0.97 9.79 12.67
CA ASP A 9 -1.38 9.34 14.01
C ASP A 9 -2.75 8.65 14.00
N SER A 10 -3.14 8.12 12.85
CA SER A 10 -4.41 7.39 12.70
C SER A 10 -4.38 6.09 13.47
N ALA A 11 -5.49 5.75 14.13
CA ALA A 11 -5.67 4.45 14.79
C ALA A 11 -5.66 3.25 13.81
N ALA A 12 -5.72 3.52 12.51
CA ALA A 12 -5.60 2.51 11.47
C ALA A 12 -4.16 2.02 11.25
N ILE A 13 -3.15 2.72 11.78
CA ILE A 13 -1.74 2.37 11.56
C ILE A 13 -1.37 1.13 12.36
N ASP A 14 -0.65 0.19 11.75
CA ASP A 14 -0.17 -1.06 12.37
C ASP A 14 -1.28 -1.93 13.00
N ALA A 15 -2.54 -1.70 12.62
CA ALA A 15 -3.70 -2.25 13.32
C ALA A 15 -4.32 -3.47 12.62
N GLY A 16 -3.85 -3.82 11.43
CA GLY A 16 -4.33 -4.96 10.66
C GLY A 16 -3.66 -6.28 11.05
N GLN A 17 -4.36 -7.37 10.73
CA GLN A 17 -3.81 -8.72 10.84
C GLN A 17 -3.04 -9.05 9.56
N PRO A 18 -1.75 -9.46 9.63
CA PRO A 18 -1.03 -9.94 8.45
C PRO A 18 -1.73 -11.12 7.78
N LEU A 19 -1.97 -11.00 6.48
CA LEU A 19 -2.54 -12.05 5.63
C LEU A 19 -1.57 -12.37 4.49
N ALA A 20 -1.10 -13.61 4.45
CA ALA A 20 -0.13 -14.07 3.46
C ALA A 20 -0.65 -13.86 2.02
N ASN A 21 0.21 -13.35 1.15
CA ASN A 21 -0.06 -13.01 -0.26
C ASN A 21 -1.04 -11.85 -0.48
N PHE A 22 -1.56 -11.23 0.58
CA PHE A 22 -2.53 -10.14 0.47
C PHE A 22 -1.94 -8.81 0.95
N SER A 23 -1.42 -8.82 2.18
CA SER A 23 -0.86 -7.62 2.80
C SER A 23 0.66 -7.69 2.88
N ASP A 24 1.32 -8.50 2.06
CA ASP A 24 2.77 -8.66 2.12
C ASP A 24 3.49 -7.33 1.82
N GLY A 25 4.63 -7.10 2.46
CA GLY A 25 5.43 -5.89 2.25
C GLY A 25 4.94 -4.65 3.00
N PHE A 26 4.02 -4.81 3.96
CA PHE A 26 3.66 -3.75 4.92
C PHE A 26 4.88 -3.32 5.77
N ALA A 27 4.84 -2.11 6.31
CA ALA A 27 5.90 -1.58 7.17
C ALA A 27 5.45 -1.61 8.63
N GLY A 28 6.39 -1.78 9.58
CA GLY A 28 6.07 -1.74 11.00
C GLY A 28 5.67 -3.10 11.58
N LYS A 29 4.64 -3.12 12.43
CA LYS A 29 4.21 -4.27 13.24
C LYS A 29 3.07 -5.06 12.61
N GLY A 30 2.25 -4.42 11.78
CA GLY A 30 1.13 -5.02 11.06
C GLY A 30 0.74 -4.15 9.87
N PRO A 31 -0.05 -4.66 8.92
CA PRO A 31 -0.56 -3.82 7.84
C PRO A 31 -1.49 -2.73 8.37
N ASP A 32 -1.50 -1.57 7.73
CA ASP A 32 -2.46 -0.53 8.05
C ASP A 32 -3.87 -0.91 7.59
N LEU A 33 -4.88 -0.47 8.35
CA LEU A 33 -6.28 -0.67 7.97
C LEU A 33 -6.66 0.29 6.84
N GLY A 34 -6.88 -0.27 5.65
CA GLY A 34 -7.37 0.47 4.50
C GLY A 34 -6.73 0.00 3.20
N ALA A 35 -6.74 0.88 2.19
CA ALA A 35 -6.18 0.60 0.87
C ALA A 35 -4.74 1.13 0.69
N TYR A 36 -4.27 1.96 1.62
CA TYR A 36 -2.96 2.61 1.54
C TYR A 36 -2.19 2.42 2.84
N GLU A 37 -0.98 1.91 2.70
CA GLU A 37 0.00 1.86 3.78
C GLU A 37 0.65 3.24 3.93
N LEU A 38 0.82 3.69 5.18
CA LEU A 38 1.45 4.96 5.48
C LEU A 38 2.92 4.96 5.02
N GLY A 39 3.23 5.88 4.10
CA GLY A 39 4.58 6.06 3.58
C GLY A 39 4.94 5.18 2.39
N ALA A 40 4.06 4.28 1.96
CA ALA A 40 4.22 3.57 0.70
C ALA A 40 3.97 4.48 -0.50
N GLU A 41 4.55 4.12 -1.65
CA GLU A 41 4.21 4.76 -2.92
C GLU A 41 2.75 4.50 -3.30
N LEU A 42 2.14 5.45 -4.00
CA LEU A 42 0.77 5.28 -4.47
C LEU A 42 0.70 4.12 -5.46
N PRO A 43 -0.25 3.19 -5.31
CA PRO A 43 -0.45 2.13 -6.27
C PRO A 43 -0.85 2.72 -7.63
N HIS A 44 -0.39 2.06 -8.69
CA HIS A 44 -0.81 2.40 -10.04
C HIS A 44 -2.30 2.08 -10.23
N TYR A 45 -3.09 3.11 -10.54
CA TYR A 45 -4.51 2.96 -10.86
C TYR A 45 -4.72 2.90 -12.38
N GLY A 46 -5.55 1.96 -12.82
CA GLY A 46 -5.93 1.81 -14.22
C GLY A 46 -5.06 0.82 -15.01
N PRO A 47 -5.12 0.85 -16.36
CA PRO A 47 -4.41 -0.09 -17.21
C PRO A 47 -2.92 -0.13 -16.89
N ARG A 48 -2.39 -1.33 -16.64
CA ARG A 48 -0.94 -1.49 -16.48
C ARG A 48 -0.30 -1.36 -17.87
N PRO A 49 0.71 -0.50 -18.05
CA PRO A 49 1.41 -0.45 -19.33
C PRO A 49 2.00 -1.83 -19.62
N GLU A 50 1.97 -2.23 -20.89
CA GLU A 50 2.65 -3.43 -21.33
C GLU A 50 4.11 -3.31 -20.90
N ALA A 51 4.65 -4.37 -20.28
CA ALA A 51 6.01 -4.33 -19.75
C ALA A 51 6.96 -3.96 -20.89
N ALA A 52 7.67 -2.84 -20.75
CA ALA A 52 8.74 -2.51 -21.69
C ALA A 52 9.70 -3.70 -21.74
N PRO A 53 10.13 -4.17 -22.93
CA PRO A 53 11.01 -5.32 -23.02
C PRO A 53 12.25 -5.06 -22.16
N ALA A 54 12.57 -6.03 -21.30
CA ALA A 54 13.74 -5.95 -20.44
C ALA A 54 14.97 -5.60 -21.30
N LYS A 55 15.64 -4.49 -20.98
CA LYS A 55 16.94 -4.18 -21.61
C LYS A 55 17.89 -5.33 -21.26
N LYS A 56 18.41 -6.00 -22.28
CA LYS A 56 19.47 -7.01 -22.16
C LYS A 56 20.74 -6.39 -21.60
#